data_AF-A0A6I4MTI1-F1
#
_entry.id   AF-A0A6I4MTI1-F1
#
_cell.length_a   1.000
_cell.length_b   1.000
_cell.length_c   1.000
_cell.angle_alpha   90.00
_cell.angle_beta   90.00
_cell.angle_gamma   90.00
#
_symmetry.space_group_name_H-M   'P 1'
#
loop_
_entity.id
_entity.type
_entity.pdbx_description
1 polymer ?
#
loop_
_entity_poly.entity_id
_entity_poly.type
_entity_poly.pdbx_seq_one_letter_code
_entity_poly.pdbx_strand_id
1 'polypeptide(L)'
;MGLRFDGLYAEQGQTYTSFLRFFRTGEGMSVSVQRRLPMEETVVAVAAWLLPDHPYASRGPYSVEGNVLSFDATSQEGTVEYLGVIAPHGMELCLHSHSHINGHKAYGVYRYQRLPSS
;
A
#
# COMPACT_ATOMS: atom_id res chain seq x y z
N MET A 1 -7.63 -9.91 13.98
CA MET A 1 -7.81 -9.49 12.58
C MET A 1 -7.24 -8.09 12.48
N GLY A 2 -6.40 -7.78 11.51
CA GLY A 2 -5.74 -6.48 11.45
C GLY A 2 -4.63 -6.45 10.40
N LEU A 3 -4.06 -5.25 10.21
CA LEU A 3 -2.95 -5.03 9.31
C LEU A 3 -1.71 -5.83 9.75
N ARG A 4 -0.92 -6.22 8.76
CA ARG A 4 0.41 -6.78 8.94
C ARG A 4 1.44 -5.67 8.74
N PHE A 5 2.48 -5.70 9.56
CA PHE A 5 3.49 -4.65 9.64
C PHE A 5 4.90 -5.15 9.28
N ASP A 6 5.05 -6.47 9.07
CA ASP A 6 6.29 -7.17 8.72
C ASP A 6 6.45 -7.39 7.21
N GLY A 7 5.73 -6.62 6.39
CA GLY A 7 5.73 -6.78 4.94
C GLY A 7 5.01 -5.66 4.20
N LEU A 8 4.64 -5.95 2.95
CA LEU A 8 3.94 -5.06 2.03
C LEU A 8 2.61 -5.66 1.61
N TYR A 9 1.68 -4.83 1.17
CA TYR A 9 0.47 -5.25 0.47
C TYR A 9 0.62 -4.86 -1.00
N ALA A 10 0.48 -5.83 -1.90
CA ALA A 10 0.72 -5.63 -3.33
C ALA A 10 -0.52 -5.93 -4.17
N GLU A 11 -0.85 -5.02 -5.08
CA GLU A 11 -1.88 -5.19 -6.10
C GLU A 11 -1.22 -5.13 -7.48
N GLN A 12 -1.36 -6.22 -8.24
CA GLN A 12 -0.75 -6.35 -9.56
C GLN A 12 -1.75 -5.88 -10.64
N GLY A 13 -1.50 -4.71 -11.20
CA GLY A 13 -2.15 -4.24 -12.42
C GLY A 13 -1.46 -4.76 -13.69
N GLN A 14 -1.98 -4.35 -14.85
CA GLN A 14 -1.40 -4.74 -16.14
C GLN A 14 -0.04 -4.08 -16.41
N THR A 15 0.11 -2.81 -16.07
CA THR A 15 1.32 -2.02 -16.36
C THR A 15 2.14 -1.71 -15.11
N TYR A 16 1.47 -1.57 -13.97
CA TYR A 16 2.08 -1.17 -12.71
C TYR A 16 1.67 -2.14 -11.61
N THR A 17 2.54 -2.27 -10.62
CA THR A 17 2.22 -2.90 -9.34
C THR A 17 2.15 -1.82 -8.28
N SER A 18 1.02 -1.76 -7.59
CA SER A 18 0.79 -0.85 -6.47
C SER A 18 1.22 -1.53 -5.17
N PHE A 19 1.98 -0.83 -4.32
CA PHE A 19 2.44 -1.33 -3.03
C PHE A 19 2.00 -0.40 -1.91
N LEU A 20 1.49 -0.99 -0.83
CA LEU A 20 1.16 -0.30 0.40
C LEU A 20 1.98 -0.89 1.56
N ARG A 21 2.44 -0.03 2.46
CA ARG A 21 3.08 -0.43 3.72
C ARG A 21 2.45 0.33 4.87
N PHE A 22 2.21 -0.36 5.98
CA PHE A 22 1.65 0.25 7.18
C PHE A 22 2.63 0.11 8.35
N PHE A 23 2.59 1.08 9.27
CA PHE A 23 3.41 1.10 10.47
C PHE A 23 2.54 1.17 11.72
N ARG A 24 3.01 0.60 12.83
CA ARG A 24 2.26 0.61 14.11
C ARG A 24 2.04 2.01 14.68
N THR A 25 2.78 3.00 14.18
CA THR A 25 2.67 4.42 14.53
C THR A 25 1.42 5.10 13.96
N GLY A 26 0.67 4.44 13.08
CA GLY A 26 -0.52 5.02 12.41
C GLY A 26 -0.23 5.67 11.05
N GLU A 27 1.01 5.58 10.57
CA GLU A 27 1.40 6.03 9.23
C GLU A 27 1.35 4.88 8.22
N GLY A 28 0.89 5.19 7.01
CA GLY A 28 0.92 4.32 5.84
C GLY A 28 1.71 4.97 4.71
N MET A 29 2.24 4.15 3.82
CA MET A 29 2.97 4.58 2.64
C MET A 29 2.51 3.84 1.39
N SER A 30 2.55 4.51 0.25
CA SER A 30 2.17 3.98 -1.05
C SER A 30 3.21 4.30 -2.11
N VAL A 31 3.44 3.36 -3.02
CA VAL A 31 4.20 3.58 -4.25
C VAL A 31 3.69 2.67 -5.35
N SER A 32 3.76 3.13 -6.59
CA SER A 32 3.50 2.30 -7.77
C SER A 32 4.76 2.19 -8.61
N VAL A 33 5.09 0.98 -9.05
CA VAL A 33 6.29 0.72 -9.86
C VAL A 33 5.91 0.00 -11.14
N GLN A 34 6.61 0.32 -12.24
CA GLN A 34 6.48 -0.45 -13.47
C GLN A 34 6.99 -1.88 -13.23
N ARG A 35 6.27 -2.85 -13.77
CA ARG A 35 6.67 -4.24 -13.67
C ARG A 35 7.94 -4.49 -14.51
N ARG A 36 9.07 -4.69 -13.83
CA ARG A 36 10.36 -4.98 -14.48
C ARG A 36 11.03 -6.26 -13.97
N LEU A 37 10.74 -6.67 -12.74
CA LEU A 37 11.33 -7.81 -12.05
C LEU A 37 10.24 -8.78 -11.56
N PRO A 38 10.60 -10.01 -11.16
CA PRO A 38 9.71 -10.90 -10.39
C PRO A 38 9.19 -10.20 -9.11
N MET A 39 8.01 -10.64 -8.62
CA MET A 39 7.37 -10.00 -7.46
C MET A 39 8.25 -10.06 -6.20
N GLU A 40 8.91 -11.19 -5.95
CA GLU A 40 9.76 -11.39 -4.78
C GLU A 40 10.92 -10.39 -4.74
N GLU A 41 11.62 -10.21 -5.86
CA GLU A 41 12.69 -9.22 -5.99
C GLU A 41 12.15 -7.78 -5.90
N THR A 42 10.98 -7.53 -6.50
CA THR A 42 10.34 -6.21 -6.47
C THR A 42 9.95 -5.81 -5.04
N VAL A 43 9.42 -6.74 -4.24
CA VAL A 43 9.02 -6.50 -2.84
C VAL A 43 10.22 -6.04 -2.00
N VAL A 44 11.37 -6.71 -2.15
CA VAL A 44 12.61 -6.34 -1.42
C VAL A 44 13.07 -4.94 -1.83
N ALA A 45 13.14 -4.66 -3.14
CA ALA A 45 13.56 -3.35 -3.64
C ALA A 45 12.61 -2.23 -3.17
N VAL A 46 11.30 -2.43 -3.27
CA VAL A 46 10.28 -1.45 -2.89
C VAL A 46 10.23 -1.22 -1.38
N ALA A 47 10.47 -2.25 -0.56
CA ALA A 47 10.49 -2.09 0.90
C ALA A 47 11.60 -1.15 1.39
N ALA A 48 12.71 -1.05 0.65
CA ALA A 48 13.76 -0.07 0.92
C ALA A 48 13.33 1.37 0.60
N TRP A 49 12.35 1.56 -0.29
CA TRP A 49 11.79 2.87 -0.65
C TRP A 49 10.60 3.28 0.23
N LEU A 50 9.83 2.32 0.74
CA LEU A 50 8.72 2.59 1.66
C LEU A 50 9.24 2.70 3.11
N LEU A 51 10.08 3.70 3.34
CA LEU A 51 10.56 4.12 4.65
C LEU A 51 10.08 5.56 4.92
N PRO A 52 9.71 5.92 6.15
CA PRO A 52 9.10 7.23 6.47
C PRO A 52 9.84 8.46 5.92
N ASP A 53 11.17 8.37 5.81
CA ASP A 53 12.04 9.46 5.37
C ASP A 53 12.32 9.46 3.84
N HIS A 54 11.73 8.55 3.08
CA HIS A 54 11.98 8.46 1.64
C HIS A 54 11.19 9.54 0.87
N PRO A 55 11.86 10.43 0.11
CA PRO A 55 11.25 11.66 -0.39
C PRO A 55 10.21 11.47 -1.50
N TYR A 56 10.21 10.31 -2.16
CA TYR A 56 9.35 10.03 -3.32
C TYR A 56 8.19 9.08 -3.01
N ALA A 57 8.08 8.58 -1.78
CA ALA A 57 6.98 7.73 -1.39
C ALA A 57 5.80 8.57 -0.93
N SER A 58 4.60 8.27 -1.43
CA SER A 58 3.38 8.89 -0.91
C SER A 58 3.13 8.38 0.50
N ARG A 59 2.76 9.24 1.43
CA ARG A 59 2.57 8.88 2.83
C ARG A 59 1.39 9.61 3.46
N GLY A 60 0.90 9.09 4.57
CA GLY A 60 -0.11 9.76 5.38
C GLY A 60 -0.76 8.85 6.41
N PRO A 61 -1.75 9.36 7.14
CA PRO A 61 -2.37 8.63 8.23
C PRO A 61 -3.28 7.52 7.70
N TYR A 62 -3.39 6.44 8.48
CA TYR A 62 -4.44 5.44 8.31
C TYR A 62 -5.23 5.25 9.60
N SER A 63 -6.48 4.82 9.51
CA SER A 63 -7.25 4.34 10.66
C SER A 63 -7.89 2.98 10.38
N VAL A 64 -8.08 2.20 11.46
CA VAL A 64 -8.75 0.91 11.40
C VAL A 64 -9.85 0.87 12.45
N GLU A 65 -11.09 0.74 12.01
CA GLU A 65 -12.27 0.59 12.86
C GLU A 65 -12.93 -0.77 12.57
N GLY A 66 -12.77 -1.72 13.50
CA GLY A 66 -13.15 -3.11 13.26
C GLY A 66 -12.29 -3.74 12.16
N ASN A 67 -12.89 -4.00 10.99
CA ASN A 67 -12.20 -4.47 9.79
C ASN A 67 -12.16 -3.42 8.67
N VAL A 68 -12.65 -2.21 8.90
CA VAL A 68 -12.64 -1.12 7.92
C VAL A 68 -11.31 -0.39 8.00
N LEU A 69 -10.68 -0.16 6.86
CA LEU A 69 -9.43 0.60 6.70
C LEU A 69 -9.72 1.88 5.91
N SER A 70 -9.29 3.02 6.43
CA SER A 70 -9.10 4.25 5.67
C SER A 70 -7.62 4.64 5.65
N PHE A 71 -7.12 5.15 4.53
CA PHE A 71 -5.73 5.55 4.38
C PHE A 71 -5.60 6.64 3.30
N ASP A 72 -4.89 7.71 3.63
CA ASP A 72 -4.56 8.78 2.69
C ASP A 72 -3.07 8.76 2.36
N ALA A 73 -2.73 8.59 1.09
CA ALA A 73 -1.36 8.64 0.61
C ALA A 73 -1.11 9.96 -0.15
N THR A 74 -0.31 10.86 0.42
CA THR A 74 -0.01 12.16 -0.18
C THR A 74 1.45 12.22 -0.61
N SER A 75 1.69 12.71 -1.83
CA SER A 75 3.01 13.08 -2.36
C SER A 75 2.97 14.50 -2.93
N GLN A 76 4.04 14.93 -3.60
CA GLN A 76 4.10 16.26 -4.23
C GLN A 76 3.10 16.40 -5.39
N GLU A 77 2.73 15.29 -6.00
CA GLU A 77 1.79 15.20 -7.12
C GLU A 77 0.33 15.28 -6.67
N GLY A 78 0.04 14.97 -5.40
CA GLY A 78 -1.27 15.04 -4.78
C GLY A 78 -1.60 13.84 -3.89
N THR A 79 -2.88 13.61 -3.66
CA THR A 79 -3.37 12.61 -2.69
C THR A 79 -4.15 11.49 -3.35
N VAL A 80 -3.95 10.27 -2.89
CA VAL A 80 -4.78 9.10 -3.18
C VAL A 80 -5.41 8.62 -1.89
N GLU A 81 -6.74 8.60 -1.85
CA GLU A 81 -7.52 8.05 -0.74
C GLU A 81 -7.79 6.57 -0.99
N TYR A 82 -7.72 5.78 0.07
CA TYR A 82 -8.06 4.36 0.09
C TYR A 82 -9.11 4.11 1.17
N LEU A 83 -10.17 3.39 0.81
CA LEU A 83 -11.21 2.97 1.75
C LEU A 83 -11.65 1.56 1.44
N GLY A 84 -11.73 0.70 2.45
CA GLY A 84 -12.25 -0.64 2.26
C GLY A 84 -12.07 -1.52 3.47
N VAL A 85 -11.84 -2.81 3.25
CA VAL A 85 -11.84 -3.82 4.32
C VAL A 85 -10.57 -4.66 4.35
N ILE A 86 -10.17 -5.00 5.58
CA ILE A 86 -9.13 -5.97 5.87
C ILE A 86 -9.78 -7.35 5.89
N ALA A 87 -9.36 -8.23 4.99
CA ALA A 87 -9.83 -9.61 4.94
C ALA A 87 -9.39 -10.40 6.19
N PRO A 88 -10.02 -11.57 6.48
CA PRO A 88 -9.60 -12.44 7.57
C PRO A 88 -8.10 -12.73 7.53
N HIS A 89 -7.48 -12.80 8.71
CA HIS A 89 -6.03 -13.00 8.89
C HIS A 89 -5.13 -11.91 8.30
N GLY A 90 -5.69 -10.79 7.80
CA GLY A 90 -4.92 -9.64 7.31
C GLY A 90 -4.08 -9.93 6.08
N MET A 91 -4.44 -10.97 5.30
CA MET A 91 -3.69 -11.39 4.11
C MET A 91 -4.08 -10.62 2.85
N GLU A 92 -5.28 -10.04 2.83
CA GLU A 92 -5.78 -9.26 1.72
C GLU A 92 -6.43 -7.97 2.22
N LEU A 93 -6.30 -6.90 1.43
CA LEU A 93 -7.05 -5.66 1.59
C LEU A 93 -7.90 -5.45 0.35
N CYS A 94 -9.19 -5.28 0.53
CA CYS A 94 -10.14 -5.01 -0.55
C CYS A 94 -10.47 -3.53 -0.51
N LEU A 95 -9.84 -2.73 -1.36
CA LEU A 95 -9.84 -1.27 -1.26
C LEU A 95 -10.42 -0.62 -2.51
N HIS A 96 -11.27 0.38 -2.30
CA HIS A 96 -11.54 1.41 -3.29
C HIS A 96 -10.48 2.49 -3.17
N SER A 97 -9.94 2.94 -4.29
CA SER A 97 -9.01 4.07 -4.35
C SER A 97 -9.60 5.23 -5.14
N HIS A 98 -9.28 6.45 -4.71
CA HIS A 98 -9.62 7.68 -5.41
C HIS A 98 -8.39 8.59 -5.47
N SER A 99 -7.87 8.77 -6.68
CA SER A 99 -6.75 9.65 -6.97
C SER A 99 -7.26 11.06 -7.22
N HIS A 100 -6.92 12.01 -6.35
CA HIS A 100 -7.21 13.43 -6.55
C HIS A 100 -6.25 14.10 -7.53
N ILE A 101 -5.19 13.40 -7.95
CA ILE A 101 -4.20 13.86 -8.94
C ILE A 101 -4.84 13.95 -10.33
N ASN A 102 -5.68 12.98 -10.68
CA ASN A 102 -6.27 12.83 -12.02
C ASN A 102 -7.74 12.39 -12.02
N GLY A 103 -8.39 12.31 -10.86
CA GLY A 103 -9.78 11.86 -10.70
C GLY A 103 -9.99 10.35 -10.89
N HIS A 104 -8.93 9.56 -11.09
CA HIS A 104 -9.04 8.13 -11.32
C HIS A 104 -9.58 7.41 -10.07
N LYS A 105 -10.50 6.46 -10.29
CA LYS A 105 -11.07 5.61 -9.24
C LYS A 105 -10.91 4.15 -9.61
N ALA A 106 -10.54 3.32 -8.65
CA ALA A 106 -10.39 1.88 -8.87
C ALA A 106 -10.83 1.07 -7.65
N TYR A 107 -11.00 -0.23 -7.87
CA TYR A 107 -11.11 -1.22 -6.80
C TYR A 107 -9.98 -2.23 -7.00
N GLY A 108 -9.27 -2.55 -5.92
CA GLY A 108 -8.12 -3.45 -5.93
C GLY A 108 -8.11 -4.41 -4.74
N VAL A 109 -7.56 -5.60 -4.98
CA VAL A 109 -7.27 -6.58 -3.91
C VAL A 109 -5.76 -6.63 -3.70
N TYR A 110 -5.30 -6.04 -2.60
CA TYR A 110 -3.89 -6.00 -2.25
C TYR A 110 -3.54 -7.21 -1.39
N ARG A 111 -2.61 -8.04 -1.86
CA ARG A 111 -2.20 -9.27 -1.18
C ARG A 111 -0.90 -9.08 -0.42
N TYR A 112 -0.89 -9.56 0.82
CA TYR A 112 0.26 -9.47 1.69
C TYR A 112 1.47 -10.23 1.12
N GLN A 113 2.60 -9.54 1.04
CA GLN A 113 3.91 -10.04 0.67
C GLN A 113 4.82 -9.90 1.88
N ARG A 114 5.27 -11.04 2.42
CA ARG A 114 6.18 -11.07 3.56
C ARG A 114 7.57 -10.61 3.10
N LEU A 115 8.24 -9.78 3.90
CA LEU A 115 9.65 -9.49 3.65
C LEU A 115 10.52 -10.70 4.04
N PRO A 116 11.64 -10.95 3.33
CA PRO A 116 12.58 -11.99 3.74
C PRO A 116 13.06 -11.71 5.16
N SER A 117 13.12 -12.76 5.98
CA SER A 117 13.84 -12.69 7.24
C SER A 117 15.31 -12.40 6.93
N SER A 118 15.88 -11.37 7.56
CA SER A 118 17.33 -11.12 7.54
C SER A 118 18.09 -12.26 8.19
#